data_AF-A0A442QM54-F1
#
_entry.id   AF-A0A442QM54-F1
#
_cell.length_a   1.000
_cell.length_b   1.000
_cell.length_c   1.000
_cell.angle_alpha   90.00
_cell.angle_beta   90.00
_cell.angle_gamma   90.00
#
_symmetry.space_group_name_H-M   'P 1'
#
loop_
_entity.id
_entity.type
_entity.pdbx_description
1 polymer ?
#
loop_
_entity_poly.entity_id
_entity_poly.type
_entity_poly.pdbx_seq_one_letter_code
_entity_poly.pdbx_strand_id
1 'polypeptide(L)'
;MDARTILLPIAHLVSALRARMKGPGGYYNSGNALGLIVGLAIQIATAPVGLHEGSSVTMAVIEYFAGSHGTVALTLTTLVFFWGGEAYHRAWARPDAPDPALNRLGDFLSGLGAIGLGIALLLLGDPLLAATSGLLHALGKFGSTFHRPGTPIPMWPAAWPDPFRSAVLASRLPAMLATTVALGRALPEVWSGGSFAALAMPLTLLGCYLLWTKADLLLFGVGTKAIRQISTC
;
A
#
# COMPACT_ATOMS: atom_id res chain seq x y z
N MET A 1 19.96 18.79 -30.43
CA MET A 1 18.85 18.75 -29.45
C MET A 1 19.37 19.38 -28.17
N ASP A 2 18.76 20.49 -27.75
CA ASP A 2 19.30 21.35 -26.69
C ASP A 2 18.98 20.76 -25.30
N ALA A 3 19.96 20.77 -24.38
CA ALA A 3 19.81 20.16 -23.05
C ALA A 3 18.64 20.77 -22.26
N ARG A 4 18.29 22.03 -22.55
CA ARG A 4 17.15 22.74 -21.95
C ARG A 4 15.79 22.15 -22.30
N THR A 5 15.64 21.50 -23.45
CA THR A 5 14.35 20.95 -23.92
C THR A 5 13.97 19.65 -23.20
N ILE A 6 14.96 18.90 -22.67
CA ILE A 6 14.76 17.65 -21.92
C ILE A 6 14.67 17.92 -20.40
N LEU A 7 15.37 18.94 -19.89
CA LEU A 7 15.45 19.24 -18.46
C LEU A 7 14.14 19.82 -17.88
N LEU A 8 13.37 20.59 -18.66
CA LEU A 8 12.09 21.19 -18.22
C LEU A 8 11.00 20.13 -17.93
N PRO A 9 10.75 19.14 -18.82
CA PRO A 9 9.82 18.04 -18.54
C PRO A 9 10.19 17.21 -17.30
N ILE A 10 11.48 16.94 -17.11
CA ILE A 10 11.97 16.16 -15.97
C ILE A 10 11.77 16.95 -14.67
N ALA A 11 12.07 18.25 -14.67
CA ALA A 11 11.84 19.11 -13.51
C ALA A 11 10.36 19.19 -13.13
N HIS A 12 9.46 19.28 -14.12
CA HIS A 12 8.01 19.25 -13.89
C HIS A 12 7.53 17.90 -13.34
N LEU A 13 8.04 16.79 -13.89
CA LEU A 13 7.74 15.44 -13.41
C LEU A 13 8.20 15.26 -11.97
N VAL A 14 9.44 15.63 -11.66
CA VAL A 14 10.01 15.54 -10.29
C VAL A 14 9.22 16.42 -9.33
N SER A 15 8.83 17.63 -9.74
CA SER A 15 8.00 18.52 -8.94
C SER A 15 6.61 17.92 -8.67
N ALA A 16 5.95 17.36 -9.68
CA ALA A 16 4.65 16.71 -9.57
C ALA A 16 4.70 15.46 -8.67
N LEU A 17 5.74 14.63 -8.82
CA LEU A 17 5.99 13.48 -7.96
C LEU A 17 6.23 13.93 -6.52
N ARG A 18 7.09 14.93 -6.31
CA ARG A 18 7.34 15.48 -4.97
C ARG A 18 6.06 16.05 -4.34
N ALA A 19 5.21 16.71 -5.12
CA ALA A 19 3.92 17.21 -4.66
C ALA A 19 2.99 16.09 -4.22
N ARG A 20 2.95 14.97 -4.96
CA ARG A 20 2.18 13.77 -4.58
C ARG A 20 2.69 13.15 -3.28
N MET A 21 3.99 13.19 -3.02
CA MET A 21 4.64 12.61 -1.83
C MET A 21 4.58 13.47 -0.56
N LYS A 22 3.86 14.61 -0.57
CA LYS A 22 3.71 15.52 0.58
C LYS A 22 2.89 14.96 1.76
N GLY A 23 2.27 13.80 1.58
CA GLY A 23 1.44 13.16 2.60
C GLY A 23 1.33 11.65 2.41
N PRO A 24 0.61 10.97 3.31
CA PRO A 24 0.47 9.51 3.32
C PRO A 24 -0.11 8.96 2.01
N GLY A 25 -1.04 9.70 1.37
CA GLY A 25 -1.66 9.29 0.11
C GLY A 25 -0.67 9.00 -1.02
N GLY A 26 0.38 9.82 -1.15
CA GLY A 26 1.42 9.59 -2.16
C GLY A 26 2.18 8.29 -1.93
N TYR A 27 2.53 8.01 -0.67
CA TYR A 27 3.22 6.77 -0.30
C TYR A 27 2.32 5.54 -0.50
N TYR A 28 1.05 5.61 -0.10
CA TYR A 28 0.08 4.53 -0.35
C TYR A 28 -0.05 4.22 -1.83
N ASN A 29 -0.33 5.24 -2.65
CA ASN A 29 -0.54 5.04 -4.08
C ASN A 29 0.73 4.66 -4.82
N SER A 30 1.90 5.13 -4.38
CA SER A 30 3.18 4.68 -4.95
C SER A 30 3.42 3.19 -4.67
N GLY A 31 3.11 2.71 -3.45
CA GLY A 31 3.21 1.28 -3.14
C GLY A 31 2.23 0.45 -3.96
N ASN A 32 0.98 0.89 -4.09
CA ASN A 32 -0.03 0.21 -4.91
C ASN A 32 0.38 0.15 -6.39
N ALA A 33 0.87 1.27 -6.94
CA ALA A 33 1.33 1.34 -8.33
C ALA A 33 2.57 0.46 -8.56
N LEU A 34 3.52 0.46 -7.62
CA LEU A 34 4.71 -0.39 -7.69
C LEU A 34 4.32 -1.87 -7.74
N GLY A 35 3.48 -2.32 -6.80
CA GLY A 35 3.01 -3.71 -6.76
C GLY A 35 2.24 -4.11 -8.02
N LEU A 36 1.37 -3.22 -8.51
CA LEU A 36 0.59 -3.44 -9.74
C LEU A 36 1.49 -3.58 -10.98
N ILE A 37 2.38 -2.60 -11.20
CA ILE A 37 3.22 -2.54 -12.40
C ILE A 37 4.18 -3.73 -12.43
N VAL A 38 4.87 -4.00 -11.32
CA VAL A 38 5.84 -5.09 -11.29
C VAL A 38 5.15 -6.45 -11.30
N GLY A 39 4.04 -6.62 -10.59
CA GLY A 39 3.27 -7.87 -10.63
C GLY A 39 2.80 -8.20 -12.05
N LEU A 40 2.25 -7.21 -12.77
CA LEU A 40 1.83 -7.39 -14.15
C LEU A 40 3.02 -7.68 -15.07
N ALA A 41 4.13 -6.96 -14.90
CA ALA A 41 5.34 -7.18 -15.70
C ALA A 41 5.90 -8.59 -15.50
N ILE A 42 5.92 -9.09 -14.25
CA ILE A 42 6.33 -10.47 -13.95
C ILE A 42 5.37 -11.46 -14.62
N GLN A 43 4.05 -11.29 -14.48
CA GLN A 43 3.07 -12.20 -15.09
C GLN A 43 3.27 -12.30 -16.61
N ILE A 44 3.49 -11.17 -17.29
CA ILE A 44 3.76 -11.14 -18.72
C ILE A 44 5.12 -11.80 -19.04
N ALA A 45 6.17 -11.50 -18.28
CA ALA A 45 7.50 -12.03 -18.52
C ALA A 45 7.60 -13.55 -18.27
N THR A 46 6.75 -14.11 -17.42
CA THR A 46 6.68 -15.55 -17.14
C THR A 46 5.62 -16.28 -17.98
N ALA A 47 4.89 -15.57 -18.84
CA ALA A 47 3.88 -16.19 -19.68
C ALA A 47 4.52 -17.18 -20.66
N PRO A 48 3.95 -18.38 -20.86
CA PRO A 48 4.47 -19.33 -21.82
C PRO A 48 4.50 -18.74 -23.23
N VAL A 49 5.66 -18.82 -23.89
CA VAL A 49 5.80 -18.41 -25.28
C VAL A 49 5.20 -19.51 -26.17
N GLY A 50 3.97 -19.31 -26.62
CA GLY A 50 3.31 -20.18 -27.61
C GLY A 50 3.47 -19.67 -29.04
N LEU A 51 2.99 -20.45 -30.02
CA LEU A 51 3.02 -20.11 -31.47
C LEU A 51 2.30 -18.80 -31.86
N HIS A 52 1.56 -18.18 -30.93
CA HIS A 52 0.86 -16.90 -31.11
C HIS A 52 1.21 -15.94 -29.95
N GLU A 53 2.39 -15.32 -29.99
CA GLU A 53 2.90 -14.42 -28.95
C GLU A 53 1.93 -13.27 -28.57
N GLY A 54 1.17 -12.73 -29.52
CA GLY A 54 0.16 -11.71 -29.24
C GLY A 54 -1.02 -12.21 -28.39
N SER A 55 -1.35 -13.51 -28.51
CA SER A 55 -2.39 -14.15 -27.71
C SER A 55 -1.91 -14.47 -26.30
N SER A 56 -0.62 -14.77 -26.09
CA SER A 56 -0.09 -15.11 -24.77
C SER A 56 0.02 -13.91 -23.85
N VAL A 57 0.43 -12.74 -24.36
CA VAL A 57 0.46 -11.49 -23.57
C VAL A 57 -0.95 -11.07 -23.13
N THR A 58 -1.92 -11.13 -24.04
CA THR A 58 -3.32 -10.76 -23.73
C THR A 58 -3.89 -11.68 -22.64
N MET A 59 -3.65 -12.99 -22.74
CA MET A 59 -4.06 -13.95 -21.73
C MET A 59 -3.39 -13.69 -20.38
N ALA A 60 -2.08 -13.41 -20.36
CA ALA A 60 -1.36 -13.09 -19.13
C ALA A 60 -1.93 -11.85 -18.42
N VAL A 61 -2.34 -10.83 -19.17
CA VAL A 61 -3.01 -9.63 -18.62
C VAL A 61 -4.39 -10.01 -18.03
N ILE A 62 -5.19 -10.80 -18.75
CA ILE A 62 -6.50 -11.25 -18.25
C ILE A 62 -6.32 -12.10 -16.99
N GLU A 63 -5.36 -13.02 -16.97
CA GLU A 63 -5.07 -13.86 -15.82
C GLU A 63 -4.63 -13.05 -14.60
N TYR A 64 -3.80 -12.02 -14.80
CA TYR A 64 -3.36 -11.14 -13.72
C TYR A 64 -4.53 -10.45 -13.00
N PHE A 65 -5.50 -9.95 -13.76
CA PHE A 65 -6.62 -9.18 -13.21
C PHE A 65 -7.85 -10.04 -12.85
N ALA A 66 -8.04 -11.15 -13.55
CA ALA A 66 -9.28 -11.92 -13.53
C ALA A 66 -9.11 -13.44 -13.72
N GLY A 67 -7.90 -13.99 -13.58
CA GLY A 67 -7.64 -15.43 -13.77
C GLY A 67 -8.28 -16.33 -12.71
N SER A 68 -8.60 -15.77 -11.55
CA SER A 68 -9.29 -16.47 -10.45
C SER A 68 -10.13 -15.51 -9.60
N HIS A 69 -11.04 -16.05 -8.79
CA HIS A 69 -11.80 -15.25 -7.81
C HIS A 69 -10.88 -14.46 -6.87
N GLY A 70 -9.73 -15.03 -6.47
CA GLY A 70 -8.73 -14.36 -5.64
C GLY A 70 -8.10 -13.14 -6.35
N THR A 71 -7.72 -13.28 -7.62
CA THR A 71 -7.16 -12.17 -8.42
C THR A 71 -8.17 -11.06 -8.70
N VAL A 72 -9.44 -11.40 -8.91
CA VAL A 72 -10.52 -10.40 -9.04
C VAL A 72 -10.68 -9.63 -7.73
N ALA A 73 -10.73 -10.34 -6.59
CA ALA A 73 -10.81 -9.71 -5.28
C ALA A 73 -9.60 -8.80 -5.01
N LEU A 74 -8.38 -9.22 -5.34
CA LEU A 74 -7.17 -8.38 -5.23
C LEU A 74 -7.23 -7.15 -6.15
N THR A 75 -7.74 -7.29 -7.37
CA THR A 75 -7.88 -6.18 -8.32
C THR A 75 -8.83 -5.12 -7.79
N LEU A 76 -10.04 -5.52 -7.38
CA LEU A 76 -11.03 -4.61 -6.80
C LEU A 76 -10.49 -3.95 -5.53
N THR A 77 -9.82 -4.73 -4.68
CA THR A 77 -9.16 -4.23 -3.47
C THR A 77 -8.11 -3.16 -3.78
N THR A 78 -7.28 -3.39 -4.79
CA THR A 78 -6.25 -2.44 -5.24
C THR A 78 -6.87 -1.12 -5.69
N LEU A 79 -7.99 -1.16 -6.41
CA LEU A 79 -8.73 0.04 -6.81
C LEU A 79 -9.26 0.83 -5.60
N VAL A 80 -9.81 0.12 -4.60
CA VAL A 80 -10.26 0.75 -3.35
C VAL A 80 -9.09 1.40 -2.61
N PHE A 81 -7.93 0.75 -2.55
CA PHE A 81 -6.74 1.35 -1.95
C PHE A 81 -6.23 2.58 -2.71
N PHE A 82 -6.31 2.59 -4.04
CA PHE A 82 -6.00 3.80 -4.83
C PHE A 82 -6.92 4.96 -4.47
N TRP A 83 -8.22 4.70 -4.32
CA TRP A 83 -9.17 5.72 -3.91
C TRP A 83 -8.92 6.21 -2.48
N GLY A 84 -8.65 5.30 -1.55
CA GLY A 84 -8.26 5.64 -0.17
C GLY A 84 -6.99 6.50 -0.12
N GLY A 85 -5.98 6.13 -0.90
CA GLY A 85 -4.75 6.92 -1.04
C GLY A 85 -4.99 8.31 -1.63
N GLU A 86 -5.91 8.44 -2.59
CA GLU A 86 -6.29 9.75 -3.13
C GLU A 86 -7.04 10.61 -2.08
N ALA A 87 -7.91 10.02 -1.27
CA ALA A 87 -8.56 10.72 -0.16
C ALA A 87 -7.51 11.26 0.84
N TYR A 88 -6.51 10.45 1.20
CA TYR A 88 -5.39 10.91 2.02
C TYR A 88 -4.53 11.99 1.33
N HIS A 89 -4.28 11.86 0.03
CA HIS A 89 -3.51 12.85 -0.71
C HIS A 89 -4.19 14.23 -0.64
N ARG A 90 -5.51 14.26 -0.88
CA ARG A 90 -6.32 15.48 -0.75
C ARG A 90 -6.38 15.98 0.68
N ALA A 91 -6.50 15.09 1.67
CA ALA A 91 -6.48 15.45 3.08
C ALA A 91 -5.19 16.19 3.46
N TRP A 92 -4.07 15.85 2.83
CA TRP A 92 -2.75 16.42 3.09
C TRP A 92 -2.30 17.45 2.06
N ALA A 93 -3.23 18.06 1.31
CA ALA A 93 -2.92 19.19 0.42
C ALA A 93 -2.23 20.35 1.17
N ARG A 94 -2.55 20.52 2.46
CA ARG A 94 -1.85 21.37 3.42
C ARG A 94 -1.26 20.50 4.54
N PRO A 95 0.00 20.04 4.44
CA PRO A 95 0.57 19.08 5.38
C PRO A 95 0.57 19.52 6.86
N ASP A 96 0.56 20.82 7.12
CA ASP A 96 0.56 21.38 8.48
C ASP A 96 -0.84 21.41 9.11
N ALA A 97 -1.89 21.38 8.29
CA ALA A 97 -3.28 21.32 8.72
C ALA A 97 -4.06 20.29 7.88
N PRO A 98 -3.83 18.99 8.08
CA PRO A 98 -4.52 17.94 7.34
C PRO A 98 -6.03 17.96 7.61
N ASP A 99 -6.85 17.76 6.57
CA ASP A 99 -8.31 17.71 6.69
C ASP A 99 -8.74 16.44 7.46
N PRO A 100 -9.40 16.56 8.62
CA PRO A 100 -9.82 15.40 9.41
C PRO A 100 -10.91 14.55 8.74
N ALA A 101 -11.82 15.16 7.97
CA ALA A 101 -12.90 14.43 7.31
C ALA A 101 -12.38 13.57 6.16
N LEU A 102 -11.47 14.11 5.35
CA LEU A 102 -10.84 13.36 4.27
C LEU A 102 -9.88 12.27 4.81
N ASN A 103 -9.18 12.52 5.92
CA ASN A 103 -8.40 11.46 6.58
C ASN A 103 -9.29 10.29 7.05
N ARG A 104 -10.45 10.59 7.66
CA ARG A 104 -11.43 9.55 8.04
C ARG A 104 -12.01 8.82 6.83
N LEU A 105 -12.26 9.52 5.71
CA LEU A 105 -12.67 8.87 4.47
C LEU A 105 -11.58 7.92 3.95
N GLY A 106 -10.32 8.35 3.97
CA GLY A 106 -9.17 7.52 3.64
C GLY A 106 -9.06 6.29 4.54
N ASP A 107 -9.29 6.45 5.85
CA ASP A 107 -9.34 5.34 6.81
C ASP A 107 -10.47 4.36 6.49
N PHE A 108 -11.67 4.87 6.27
CA PHE A 108 -12.85 4.05 5.96
C PHE A 108 -12.63 3.22 4.69
N LEU A 109 -12.19 3.85 3.61
CA LEU A 109 -11.92 3.18 2.34
C LEU A 109 -10.77 2.17 2.47
N SER A 110 -9.71 2.50 3.20
CA SER A 110 -8.63 1.55 3.47
C SER A 110 -9.11 0.36 4.31
N GLY A 111 -10.06 0.56 5.21
CA GLY A 111 -10.71 -0.52 5.96
C GLY A 111 -11.50 -1.46 5.04
N LEU A 112 -12.27 -0.92 4.10
CA LEU A 112 -12.95 -1.72 3.07
C LEU A 112 -11.94 -2.46 2.17
N GLY A 113 -10.87 -1.78 1.75
CA GLY A 113 -9.77 -2.39 1.02
C GLY A 113 -9.13 -3.54 1.80
N ALA A 114 -8.93 -3.39 3.10
CA ALA A 114 -8.36 -4.43 3.94
C ALA A 114 -9.29 -5.65 4.13
N ILE A 115 -10.61 -5.46 4.19
CA ILE A 115 -11.57 -6.57 4.13
C ILE A 115 -11.40 -7.31 2.79
N GLY A 116 -11.40 -6.57 1.67
CA GLY A 116 -11.18 -7.14 0.34
C GLY A 116 -9.86 -7.90 0.23
N LEU A 117 -8.78 -7.34 0.80
CA LEU A 117 -7.46 -7.98 0.87
C LEU A 117 -7.53 -9.29 1.66
N GLY A 118 -8.20 -9.29 2.82
CA GLY A 118 -8.41 -10.49 3.63
C GLY A 118 -9.15 -11.58 2.87
N ILE A 119 -10.24 -11.24 2.17
CA ILE A 119 -11.00 -12.17 1.32
C ILE A 119 -10.09 -12.72 0.22
N ALA A 120 -9.34 -11.85 -0.45
CA ALA A 120 -8.48 -12.26 -1.55
C ALA A 120 -7.37 -13.20 -1.07
N LEU A 121 -6.74 -12.92 0.07
CA LEU A 121 -5.72 -13.78 0.68
C LEU A 121 -6.30 -15.13 1.12
N LEU A 122 -7.54 -15.18 1.64
CA LEU A 122 -8.21 -16.45 1.93
C LEU A 122 -8.44 -17.28 0.67
N LEU A 123 -8.91 -16.65 -0.41
CA LEU A 123 -9.14 -17.30 -1.70
C LEU A 123 -7.82 -17.79 -2.34
N LEU A 124 -6.70 -17.15 -2.02
CA LEU A 124 -5.36 -17.53 -2.45
C LEU A 124 -4.67 -18.53 -1.50
N GLY A 125 -5.33 -18.93 -0.40
CA GLY A 125 -4.83 -19.95 0.51
C GLY A 125 -3.90 -19.46 1.63
N ASP A 126 -3.87 -18.16 1.92
CA ASP A 126 -3.02 -17.54 2.95
C ASP A 126 -3.84 -17.01 4.15
N PRO A 127 -4.40 -17.89 5.03
CA PRO A 127 -5.27 -17.50 6.12
C PRO A 127 -4.57 -16.64 7.19
N LEU A 128 -3.27 -16.86 7.41
CA LEU A 128 -2.51 -16.07 8.38
C LEU A 128 -2.35 -14.62 7.91
N LEU A 129 -2.05 -14.40 6.63
CA LEU A 129 -1.96 -13.05 6.06
C LEU A 129 -3.36 -12.43 5.96
N ALA A 130 -4.40 -13.22 5.67
CA ALA A 130 -5.77 -12.72 5.69
C ALA A 130 -6.18 -12.21 7.07
N ALA A 131 -5.85 -12.94 8.14
CA ALA A 131 -6.12 -12.51 9.51
C ALA A 131 -5.32 -11.26 9.92
N THR A 132 -4.08 -11.15 9.47
CA THR A 132 -3.18 -10.07 9.88
C THR A 132 -3.28 -8.86 8.94
N SER A 133 -2.87 -9.00 7.68
CA SER A 133 -2.91 -7.93 6.68
C SER A 133 -4.33 -7.56 6.22
N GLY A 134 -5.30 -8.45 6.39
CA GLY A 134 -6.71 -8.16 6.14
C GLY A 134 -7.46 -7.70 7.39
N LEU A 135 -7.79 -8.64 8.28
CA LEU A 135 -8.67 -8.38 9.43
C LEU A 135 -8.08 -7.40 10.45
N LEU A 136 -6.86 -7.63 10.94
CA LEU A 136 -6.22 -6.70 11.90
C LEU A 136 -6.02 -5.30 11.28
N HIS A 137 -5.66 -5.23 10.00
CA HIS A 137 -5.56 -3.96 9.29
C HIS A 137 -6.92 -3.25 9.20
N ALA A 138 -7.99 -3.97 8.84
CA ALA A 138 -9.34 -3.45 8.77
C ALA A 138 -9.80 -2.92 10.13
N LEU A 139 -9.58 -3.68 11.21
CA LEU A 139 -9.88 -3.25 12.58
C LEU A 139 -9.19 -1.94 12.93
N GLY A 140 -7.90 -1.80 12.62
CA GLY A 140 -7.17 -0.56 12.86
C GLY A 140 -7.68 0.62 12.01
N LYS A 141 -8.04 0.39 10.75
CA LYS A 141 -8.57 1.44 9.86
C LYS A 141 -9.99 1.89 10.25
N PHE A 142 -10.89 0.96 10.53
CA PHE A 142 -12.23 1.30 11.02
C PHE A 142 -12.19 1.92 12.40
N GLY A 143 -11.36 1.40 13.31
CA GLY A 143 -11.13 2.02 14.61
C GLY A 143 -10.67 3.48 14.48
N SER A 144 -9.72 3.75 13.59
CA SER A 144 -9.27 5.12 13.28
C SER A 144 -10.34 6.01 12.65
N THR A 145 -11.31 5.42 11.93
CA THR A 145 -12.43 6.14 11.31
C THR A 145 -13.44 6.61 12.35
N PHE A 146 -13.81 5.72 13.27
CA PHE A 146 -14.89 5.95 14.23
C PHE A 146 -14.40 6.58 15.54
N HIS A 147 -13.12 6.41 15.88
CA HIS A 147 -12.52 7.03 17.06
C HIS A 147 -12.11 8.48 16.78
N ARG A 148 -12.44 9.40 17.71
CA ARG A 148 -12.08 10.81 17.57
C ARG A 148 -10.68 11.04 18.15
N PRO A 149 -9.81 11.81 17.45
CA PRO A 149 -8.53 12.19 18.00
C PRO A 149 -8.70 12.89 19.36
N GLY A 150 -7.95 12.45 20.37
CA GLY A 150 -7.96 13.05 21.71
C GLY A 150 -9.05 12.53 22.66
N THR A 151 -9.95 11.66 22.21
CA THR A 151 -10.85 10.97 23.15
C THR A 151 -10.11 9.79 23.80
N PRO A 152 -10.18 9.63 25.14
CA PRO A 152 -9.53 8.50 25.79
C PRO A 152 -10.18 7.18 25.38
N ILE A 153 -9.37 6.15 25.17
CA ILE A 153 -9.84 4.78 24.92
C ILE A 153 -9.82 4.05 26.26
N PRO A 154 -10.95 3.45 26.70
CA PRO A 154 -11.00 2.69 27.93
C PRO A 154 -9.91 1.62 27.96
N MET A 155 -9.20 1.51 29.09
CA MET A 155 -8.12 0.53 29.32
C MET A 155 -6.87 0.72 28.43
N TRP A 156 -6.77 1.78 27.62
CA TRP A 156 -5.55 2.11 26.88
C TRP A 156 -4.77 3.22 27.58
N PRO A 157 -3.46 3.05 27.85
CA PRO A 157 -2.67 4.08 28.53
C PRO A 157 -2.59 5.37 27.71
N ALA A 158 -2.83 6.52 28.34
CA ALA A 158 -2.80 7.82 27.66
C ALA A 158 -1.42 8.19 27.08
N ALA A 159 -0.34 7.63 27.64
CA ALA A 159 1.02 7.82 27.16
C ALA A 159 1.38 6.92 25.95
N TRP A 160 0.53 5.95 25.63
CA TRP A 160 0.80 5.02 24.53
C TRP A 160 0.31 5.60 23.19
N PRO A 161 0.94 5.21 22.07
CA PRO A 161 0.46 5.57 20.75
C PRO A 161 -0.98 5.10 20.53
N ASP A 162 -1.69 5.75 19.61
CA ASP A 162 -3.05 5.35 19.23
C ASP A 162 -3.10 3.84 18.89
N PRO A 163 -3.99 3.05 19.54
CA PRO A 163 -4.01 1.60 19.38
C PRO A 163 -4.45 1.18 17.98
N PHE A 164 -5.34 1.94 17.35
CA PHE A 164 -5.86 1.62 16.03
C PHE A 164 -4.80 1.88 14.96
N ARG A 165 -4.05 2.99 15.05
CA ARG A 165 -2.88 3.26 14.21
C ARG A 165 -1.77 2.23 14.45
N SER A 166 -1.55 1.84 15.71
CA SER A 166 -0.60 0.78 16.08
C SER A 166 -0.98 -0.56 15.47
N ALA A 167 -2.27 -0.92 15.49
CA ALA A 167 -2.77 -2.15 14.86
C ALA A 167 -2.55 -2.17 13.34
N VAL A 168 -2.79 -1.04 12.66
CA VAL A 168 -2.49 -0.90 11.23
C VAL A 168 -1.00 -1.13 10.96
N LEU A 169 -0.11 -0.53 11.75
CA LEU A 169 1.33 -0.70 11.58
C LEU A 169 1.75 -2.15 11.85
N ALA A 170 1.28 -2.73 12.96
CA ALA A 170 1.58 -4.11 13.36
C ALA A 170 1.08 -5.13 12.33
N SER A 171 -0.04 -4.86 11.64
CA SER A 171 -0.60 -5.75 10.61
C SER A 171 0.36 -6.05 9.45
N ARG A 172 1.38 -5.21 9.24
CA ARG A 172 2.39 -5.40 8.20
C ARG A 172 3.50 -6.35 8.57
N LEU A 173 3.76 -6.55 9.86
CA LEU A 173 4.91 -7.33 10.33
C LEU A 173 4.88 -8.77 9.81
N PRO A 174 3.76 -9.52 9.87
CA PRO A 174 3.73 -10.90 9.36
C PRO A 174 4.02 -10.96 7.85
N ALA A 175 3.51 -10.01 7.08
CA ALA A 175 3.70 -9.96 5.64
C ALA A 175 5.13 -9.55 5.26
N MET A 176 5.73 -8.59 5.99
CA MET A 176 7.14 -8.24 5.83
C MET A 176 8.06 -9.41 6.19
N LEU A 177 7.77 -10.13 7.27
CA LEU A 177 8.52 -11.32 7.67
C LEU A 177 8.40 -12.43 6.63
N ALA A 178 7.19 -12.75 6.18
CA ALA A 178 6.96 -13.74 5.13
C ALA A 178 7.72 -13.39 3.84
N THR A 179 7.69 -12.12 3.44
CA THR A 179 8.41 -11.63 2.26
C THR A 179 9.93 -11.69 2.43
N THR A 180 10.43 -11.36 3.63
CA THR A 180 11.87 -11.46 3.95
C THR A 180 12.34 -12.91 3.94
N VAL A 181 11.53 -13.84 4.46
CA VAL A 181 11.81 -15.27 4.41
C VAL A 181 11.80 -15.77 2.96
N ALA A 182 10.83 -15.35 2.15
CA ALA A 182 10.79 -15.69 0.73
C ALA A 182 12.05 -15.20 -0.02
N LEU A 183 12.50 -13.98 0.27
CA LEU A 183 13.75 -13.45 -0.27
C LEU A 183 14.97 -14.28 0.18
N GLY A 184 15.03 -14.64 1.47
CA GLY A 184 16.07 -15.50 2.03
C GLY A 184 16.13 -16.89 1.38
N ARG A 185 14.98 -17.44 0.97
CA ARG A 185 14.90 -18.72 0.25
C ARG A 185 15.31 -18.61 -1.22
N ALA A 186 15.00 -17.50 -1.88
CA ALA A 186 15.37 -17.27 -3.27
C ALA A 186 16.87 -16.92 -3.45
N LEU A 187 17.52 -16.36 -2.43
CA LEU A 187 18.94 -15.97 -2.47
C LEU A 187 19.90 -17.13 -2.82
N PRO A 188 19.84 -18.30 -2.17
CA PRO A 188 20.66 -19.46 -2.54
C PRO A 188 20.47 -19.91 -3.98
N GLU A 189 19.24 -19.88 -4.51
CA GLU A 189 18.94 -20.27 -5.89
C GLU A 189 19.56 -19.32 -6.91
N VAL A 190 19.57 -18.02 -6.61
CA VAL A 190 20.26 -17.04 -7.46
C VAL A 190 21.78 -17.18 -7.35
N TRP A 191 22.30 -17.43 -6.15
CA TRP A 191 23.74 -17.60 -5.93
C TRP A 191 24.30 -18.85 -6.63
N SER A 192 23.48 -19.89 -6.80
CA SER A 192 23.83 -21.08 -7.57
C SER A 192 23.63 -20.94 -9.09
N GLY A 193 23.37 -19.73 -9.58
CA GLY A 193 23.25 -19.42 -11.01
C GLY A 193 21.80 -19.33 -11.52
N GLY A 194 20.81 -19.36 -10.64
CA GLY A 194 19.40 -19.14 -10.98
C GLY A 194 19.07 -17.71 -11.40
N SER A 195 17.87 -17.52 -11.94
CA SER A 195 17.44 -16.23 -12.46
C SER A 195 17.20 -15.19 -11.35
N PHE A 196 17.76 -13.99 -11.52
CA PHE A 196 17.48 -12.83 -10.66
C PHE A 196 15.99 -12.45 -10.61
N ALA A 197 15.19 -12.87 -11.60
CA ALA A 197 13.74 -12.64 -11.61
C ALA A 197 13.04 -13.23 -10.37
N ALA A 198 13.61 -14.29 -9.76
CA ALA A 198 13.09 -14.89 -8.53
C ALA A 198 13.07 -13.92 -7.33
N LEU A 199 13.93 -12.89 -7.34
CA LEU A 199 13.98 -11.87 -6.29
C LEU A 199 13.04 -10.70 -6.54
N ALA A 200 12.53 -10.55 -7.77
CA ALA A 200 11.81 -9.35 -8.19
C ALA A 200 10.53 -9.13 -7.36
N MET A 201 9.71 -10.17 -7.20
CA MET A 201 8.45 -10.05 -6.45
C MET A 201 8.69 -9.83 -4.94
N PRO A 202 9.55 -10.60 -4.25
CA PRO A 202 9.84 -10.33 -2.83
C PRO A 202 10.42 -8.93 -2.58
N LEU A 203 11.37 -8.47 -3.41
CA LEU A 203 11.94 -7.13 -3.27
C LEU A 203 10.89 -6.03 -3.49
N THR A 204 10.02 -6.22 -4.49
CA THR A 204 8.91 -5.31 -4.78
C THR A 204 7.95 -5.22 -3.61
N LEU A 205 7.53 -6.37 -3.05
CA LEU A 205 6.64 -6.42 -1.90
C LEU A 205 7.27 -5.74 -0.67
N LEU A 206 8.56 -5.96 -0.40
CA LEU A 206 9.27 -5.23 0.66
C LEU A 206 9.24 -3.71 0.40
N GLY A 207 9.51 -3.27 -0.82
CA GLY A 207 9.39 -1.86 -1.22
C GLY A 207 7.98 -1.30 -0.96
N CYS A 208 6.94 -2.05 -1.33
CA CYS A 208 5.55 -1.67 -1.06
C CYS A 208 5.29 -1.55 0.45
N TYR A 209 5.70 -2.53 1.26
CA TYR A 209 5.53 -2.49 2.71
C TYR A 209 6.27 -1.31 3.35
N LEU A 210 7.45 -0.95 2.88
CA LEU A 210 8.19 0.22 3.38
C LEU A 210 7.46 1.53 3.05
N LEU A 211 6.95 1.68 1.82
CA LEU A 211 6.16 2.85 1.41
C LEU A 211 4.90 2.96 2.27
N TRP A 212 4.15 1.87 2.39
CA TRP A 212 2.92 1.86 3.16
C TRP A 212 3.15 2.07 4.67
N THR A 213 4.21 1.50 5.23
CA THR A 213 4.64 1.74 6.62
C THR A 213 4.94 3.22 6.85
N LYS A 214 5.67 3.85 5.92
CA LYS A 214 5.95 5.28 6.00
C LYS A 214 4.66 6.10 5.96
N ALA A 215 3.69 5.72 5.14
CA ALA A 215 2.38 6.36 5.12
C ALA A 215 1.65 6.23 6.48
N ASP A 216 1.66 5.04 7.09
CA ASP A 216 1.05 4.81 8.39
C ASP A 216 1.71 5.65 9.50
N LEU A 217 3.05 5.75 9.48
CA LEU A 217 3.79 6.59 10.44
C LEU A 217 3.43 8.07 10.34
N LEU A 218 3.16 8.59 9.13
CA LEU A 218 2.70 9.98 8.96
C LEU A 218 1.34 10.24 9.61
N LEU A 219 0.46 9.23 9.65
CA LEU A 219 -0.88 9.36 10.24
C LEU A 219 -0.87 9.45 11.77
N PHE A 220 0.18 8.96 12.45
CA PHE A 220 0.36 9.20 13.89
C PHE A 220 0.55 10.68 14.21
N GLY A 221 1.11 11.46 13.28
CA GLY A 221 1.35 12.90 13.46
C GLY A 221 0.12 13.80 13.31
N VAL A 222 -1.06 13.25 13.00
CA VAL A 222 -2.28 14.05 12.81
C VAL A 222 -2.81 14.58 14.14
N GLY A 223 -2.76 13.78 15.21
CA GLY A 223 -3.27 14.17 16.54
C GLY A 223 -2.52 15.35 17.16
N THR A 224 -1.19 15.39 17.00
CA THR A 224 -0.35 16.49 17.51
C THR A 224 -0.53 17.80 16.74
N LYS A 225 -0.84 17.72 15.43
CA LYS A 225 -1.10 18.90 14.58
C LYS A 225 -2.48 19.50 14.82
N ALA A 226 -3.50 18.66 15.03
CA ALA A 226 -4.87 19.11 15.32
C ALA A 226 -4.98 19.86 16.66
N ILE A 227 -4.27 19.40 17.70
CA ILE A 227 -4.25 20.06 19.02
C ILE A 227 -3.65 21.48 18.92
N ARG A 228 -2.59 21.65 18.11
CA ARG A 228 -1.92 22.94 17.95
C ARG A 228 -2.81 24.00 17.29
N GLN A 229 -3.74 23.61 16.41
CA GLN A 229 -4.72 24.52 15.80
C GLN A 229 -5.80 24.99 16.77
N ILE A 230 -6.22 24.14 17.71
CA ILE A 230 -7.24 24.50 18.71
C ILE A 230 -6.67 25.49 19.74
N SER A 231 -5.38 25.37 20.09
CA SER A 231 -4.74 26.27 21.06
C SER A 231 -4.35 27.65 20.49
N THR A 232 -4.47 27.88 19.17
CA THR A 232 -4.16 29.16 18.53
C THR A 232 -5.40 29.96 18.10
N CYS A 233 -6.59 29.44 18.39
CA CYS A 233 -7.87 30.14 18.24
C CYS A 233 -8.32 30.66 19.60
#